data_AF-A0A419X913-F1
#
_entry.id   AF-A0A419X913-F1
#
_cell.length_a   1.000
_cell.length_b   1.000
_cell.length_c   1.000
_cell.angle_alpha   90.00
_cell.angle_beta   90.00
_cell.angle_gamma   90.00
#
_symmetry.space_group_name_H-M   'P 1'
#
loop_
_entity.id
_entity.type
_entity.pdbx_description
1 polymer ?
#
loop_
_entity_poly.entity_id
_entity_poly.type
_entity_poly.pdbx_seq_one_letter_code
_entity_poly.pdbx_strand_id
1 'polypeptide(L)'
;MYSIKKYIVSVASCVLLLTPLFLSCSSSDDDDVSYFADFSFEIDSNNPNNVTFTNNSTGDYLYIEYDYGNGETSGAQSNKSYTGTAYYPLKGDYTVTLTVYGSSNTSGDIKNVSKTVSIAADDPDYIPVEEGLIWSDEFNESTINTNYWTFEVGTGDWGWGNNELQYYTEGDNAHIEGGKLIITAKKVDDNTTTGSYTSTRMITKDKQEFTYGKIEIRAKLPSGRGVWPAIWMLGSNISTAGWPACGEIDIMEYVGYEPDVVHSTVHTTDGSGSNGSGSSMVLETAEEEFHVYGINWSEDEIVFYVDSPENIVHTYGPAIKTANNWPFDKPHFFILNMAVGGTWGGAQGIDNSIFPQTMEIDYVRVYQ
;
A
#
# COMPACT_ATOMS: atom_id res chain seq x y z
N MET A 1 60.85 -17.78 37.06
CA MET A 1 60.03 -16.55 37.04
C MET A 1 58.79 -16.90 36.24
N TYR A 2 57.56 -16.99 36.73
CA TYR A 2 56.85 -16.27 37.79
C TYR A 2 56.01 -17.22 38.67
N SER A 3 55.74 -16.74 39.88
CA SER A 3 55.16 -17.44 41.03
C SER A 3 53.64 -17.46 41.05
N ILE A 4 53.12 -18.56 41.59
CA ILE A 4 51.76 -18.84 42.10
C ILE A 4 51.31 -17.77 43.11
N LYS A 5 49.99 -17.49 43.17
CA LYS A 5 49.26 -17.22 44.43
C LYS A 5 47.75 -17.51 44.29
N LYS A 6 47.32 -18.65 44.84
CA LYS A 6 45.94 -18.93 45.26
C LYS A 6 45.73 -18.29 46.64
N TYR A 7 44.60 -17.63 46.86
CA TYR A 7 44.18 -17.19 48.19
C TYR A 7 43.05 -18.09 48.70
N ILE A 8 43.28 -18.67 49.88
CA ILE A 8 42.29 -19.29 50.77
C ILE A 8 42.27 -18.41 52.03
N VAL A 9 41.08 -17.97 52.47
CA VAL A 9 40.79 -17.49 53.84
C VAL A 9 39.32 -17.85 54.10
N SER A 10 39.03 -18.92 54.85
CA SER A 10 38.81 -19.01 56.31
C SER A 10 37.46 -18.45 56.79
N VAL A 11 36.72 -19.35 57.43
CA VAL A 11 35.40 -19.23 58.04
C VAL A 11 35.44 -18.35 59.30
N ALA A 12 34.39 -17.57 59.53
CA ALA A 12 34.03 -17.09 60.86
C ALA A 12 32.51 -17.25 61.07
N SER A 13 32.13 -18.26 61.85
CA SER A 13 30.79 -18.42 62.41
C SER A 13 30.58 -17.38 63.50
N CYS A 14 29.48 -16.63 63.43
CA CYS A 14 28.98 -15.86 64.56
C CYS A 14 27.51 -16.26 64.77
N VAL A 15 27.25 -16.96 65.87
CA VAL A 15 25.92 -17.28 66.37
C VAL A 15 25.54 -16.17 67.35
N LEU A 16 24.43 -15.48 67.09
CA LEU A 16 23.70 -14.72 68.12
C LEU A 16 22.20 -15.02 68.01
N LEU A 17 21.62 -15.28 69.17
CA LEU A 17 20.27 -15.79 69.43
C LEU A 17 19.19 -14.69 69.51
N LEU A 18 17.94 -15.13 69.29
CA LEU A 18 16.66 -14.68 69.90
C LEU A 18 16.09 -13.34 69.40
N THR A 19 14.96 -13.22 68.69
CA THR A 19 13.56 -13.57 69.06
C THR A 19 12.63 -13.14 67.89
N PRO A 20 11.39 -13.68 67.76
CA PRO A 20 10.53 -13.46 66.61
C PRO A 20 9.69 -12.18 66.75
N LEU A 21 9.79 -11.28 65.76
CA LEU A 21 8.81 -10.21 65.56
C LEU A 21 7.85 -10.67 64.46
N PHE A 22 6.66 -11.10 64.88
CA PHE A 22 5.48 -11.15 64.01
C PHE A 22 5.10 -9.71 63.66
N LEU A 23 5.58 -9.23 62.52
CA LEU A 23 4.96 -8.10 61.84
C LEU A 23 3.93 -8.64 60.86
N SER A 24 2.69 -8.66 61.35
CA SER A 24 1.48 -8.55 60.55
C SER A 24 1.58 -7.28 59.71
N CYS A 25 2.08 -7.38 58.49
CA CYS A 25 1.80 -6.38 57.47
C CYS A 25 0.46 -6.74 56.84
N SER A 26 -0.54 -5.92 57.20
CA SER A 26 -1.80 -5.77 56.51
C SER A 26 -1.56 -5.66 55.01
N SER A 27 -2.44 -6.30 54.23
CA SER A 27 -2.66 -6.01 52.82
C SER A 27 -2.65 -4.49 52.60
N SER A 28 -1.55 -3.97 52.06
CA SER A 28 -1.49 -2.63 51.53
C SER A 28 -2.29 -2.66 50.24
N ASP A 29 -3.51 -2.15 50.34
CA ASP A 29 -4.27 -1.45 49.31
C ASP A 29 -3.96 -1.89 47.87
N ASP A 30 -4.87 -2.70 47.30
CA ASP A 30 -5.14 -2.66 45.87
C ASP A 30 -5.42 -1.18 45.53
N ASP A 31 -4.43 -0.49 44.98
CA ASP A 31 -4.68 0.73 44.20
C ASP A 31 -5.60 0.29 43.05
N ASP A 32 -6.90 0.54 43.21
CA ASP A 32 -7.95 0.27 42.24
C ASP A 32 -7.65 1.10 40.96
N VAL A 33 -6.91 0.50 40.04
CA VAL A 33 -6.55 1.09 38.74
C VAL A 33 -7.83 1.14 37.89
N SER A 34 -8.66 2.13 38.15
CA SER A 34 -9.97 2.24 37.49
C SER A 34 -9.91 3.09 36.23
N TYR A 35 -9.23 2.60 35.18
CA TYR A 35 -9.52 3.06 33.81
C TYR A 35 -10.80 2.39 33.28
N PHE A 36 -11.46 3.02 32.32
CA PHE A 36 -12.67 2.50 31.69
C PHE A 36 -12.44 2.36 30.19
N ALA A 37 -12.80 1.20 29.64
CA ALA A 37 -12.70 0.94 28.21
C ALA A 37 -14.01 1.32 27.51
N ASP A 38 -13.95 2.23 26.54
CA ASP A 38 -15.08 2.57 25.68
C ASP A 38 -14.61 3.14 24.34
N PHE A 39 -15.46 3.03 23.33
CA PHE A 39 -15.24 3.64 22.01
C PHE A 39 -16.55 3.96 21.31
N SER A 40 -16.54 4.92 20.40
CA SER A 40 -17.65 5.15 19.45
C SER A 40 -17.20 4.81 18.04
N PHE A 41 -18.17 4.64 17.14
CA PHE A 41 -17.88 4.50 15.72
C PHE A 41 -18.88 5.28 14.88
N GLU A 42 -18.46 5.65 13.68
CA GLU A 42 -19.25 6.36 12.68
C GLU A 42 -19.03 5.68 11.32
N ILE A 43 -20.13 5.30 10.66
CA ILE A 43 -20.11 4.77 9.30
C ILE A 43 -20.12 5.97 8.35
N ASP A 44 -19.19 6.00 7.40
CA ASP A 44 -19.16 7.06 6.39
C ASP A 44 -20.44 7.00 5.54
N SER A 45 -21.19 8.10 5.49
CA SER A 45 -22.45 8.18 4.76
C SER A 45 -22.27 8.11 3.23
N ASN A 46 -21.10 8.50 2.72
CA ASN A 46 -20.78 8.44 1.30
C ASN A 46 -20.19 7.07 0.95
N ASN A 47 -19.45 6.44 1.88
CA ASN A 47 -18.82 5.13 1.70
C ASN A 47 -19.23 4.19 2.85
N PRO A 48 -20.40 3.55 2.80
CA PRO A 48 -20.98 2.83 3.94
C PRO A 48 -20.19 1.59 4.38
N ASN A 49 -19.19 1.17 3.60
CA ASN A 49 -18.26 0.10 3.92
C ASN A 49 -17.01 0.61 4.70
N ASN A 50 -16.81 1.93 4.83
CA ASN A 50 -15.75 2.53 5.64
C ASN A 50 -16.27 3.01 7.01
N VAL A 51 -15.59 2.61 8.08
CA VAL A 51 -16.01 2.92 9.45
C VAL A 51 -14.86 3.52 10.25
N THR A 52 -15.14 4.64 10.90
CA THR A 52 -14.22 5.35 11.77
C THR A 52 -14.50 5.02 13.23
N PHE A 53 -13.47 4.65 13.99
CA PHE A 53 -13.53 4.30 15.40
C PHE A 53 -12.81 5.35 16.24
N THR A 54 -13.46 5.85 17.28
CA THR A 54 -12.89 6.83 18.21
C THR A 54 -12.77 6.22 19.59
N ASN A 55 -11.56 6.21 20.13
CA ASN A 55 -11.33 5.76 21.50
C ASN A 55 -11.88 6.78 22.52
N ASN A 56 -12.77 6.32 23.39
CA ASN A 56 -13.38 7.11 24.47
C ASN A 56 -12.95 6.60 25.86
N SER A 57 -11.92 5.76 25.92
CA SER A 57 -11.43 5.19 27.17
C SER A 57 -10.85 6.26 28.08
N THR A 58 -11.13 6.16 29.38
CA THR A 58 -10.74 7.15 30.40
C THR A 58 -9.89 6.51 31.50
N GLY A 59 -9.13 7.32 32.25
CA GLY A 59 -8.21 6.87 33.30
C GLY A 59 -6.82 6.52 32.78
N ASP A 60 -5.97 6.02 33.67
CA ASP A 60 -4.57 5.74 33.37
C ASP A 60 -4.40 4.31 32.82
N TYR A 61 -4.13 4.22 31.52
CA TYR A 61 -3.77 2.99 30.81
C TYR A 61 -2.47 3.20 30.01
N LEU A 62 -1.86 2.15 29.49
CA LEU A 62 -0.60 2.20 28.71
C LEU A 62 -0.81 2.02 27.22
N TYR A 63 -1.75 1.17 26.83
CA TYR A 63 -1.91 0.76 25.45
C TYR A 63 -3.36 0.39 25.15
N ILE A 64 -3.75 0.58 23.90
CA ILE A 64 -5.03 0.11 23.36
C ILE A 64 -4.80 -0.72 22.11
N GLU A 65 -5.68 -1.67 21.89
CA GLU A 65 -5.73 -2.50 20.69
C GLU A 65 -7.19 -2.65 20.24
N TYR A 66 -7.44 -2.40 18.97
CA TYR A 66 -8.68 -2.73 18.30
C TYR A 66 -8.50 -4.04 17.54
N ASP A 67 -9.47 -4.93 17.69
CA ASP A 67 -9.82 -5.98 16.73
C ASP A 67 -11.11 -5.55 16.06
N TYR A 68 -11.06 -5.34 14.75
CA TYR A 68 -12.20 -4.84 13.97
C TYR A 68 -13.19 -5.94 13.58
N GLY A 69 -12.91 -7.21 13.90
CA GLY A 69 -13.80 -8.34 13.59
C GLY A 69 -13.88 -8.70 12.11
N ASN A 70 -13.11 -8.02 11.25
CA ASN A 70 -12.86 -8.33 9.84
C ASN A 70 -11.48 -9.00 9.61
N GLY A 71 -10.77 -9.34 10.68
CA GLY A 71 -9.41 -9.88 10.64
C GLY A 71 -8.31 -8.82 10.75
N GLU A 72 -8.65 -7.53 10.69
CA GLU A 72 -7.71 -6.42 10.90
C GLU A 72 -7.64 -6.02 12.37
N THR A 73 -6.44 -5.62 12.80
CA THR A 73 -6.19 -5.11 14.15
C THR A 73 -5.34 -3.84 14.09
N SER A 74 -5.53 -2.92 15.03
CA SER A 74 -4.66 -1.75 15.18
C SER A 74 -4.42 -1.43 16.64
N GLY A 75 -3.36 -0.70 16.97
CA GLY A 75 -3.11 -0.32 18.37
C GLY A 75 -2.25 0.91 18.54
N ALA A 76 -2.35 1.52 19.71
CA ALA A 76 -1.69 2.77 20.03
C ALA A 76 -1.33 2.89 21.52
N GLN A 77 -0.21 3.55 21.80
CA GLN A 77 0.17 3.94 23.15
C GLN A 77 -0.83 4.98 23.72
N SER A 78 -1.07 4.95 25.03
CA SER A 78 -2.12 5.70 25.73
C SER A 78 -1.98 7.23 25.66
N ASN A 79 -3.07 7.92 26.03
CA ASN A 79 -3.20 9.39 26.10
C ASN A 79 -3.14 10.14 24.76
N LYS A 80 -3.38 9.46 23.64
CA LYS A 80 -3.64 10.11 22.35
C LYS A 80 -5.12 9.97 22.00
N SER A 81 -5.70 11.05 21.47
CA SER A 81 -6.92 10.95 20.67
C SER A 81 -6.63 9.99 19.52
N TYR A 82 -7.07 8.75 19.65
CA TYR A 82 -6.87 7.72 18.64
C TYR A 82 -8.14 7.56 17.83
N THR A 83 -7.98 7.71 16.53
CA THR A 83 -9.00 7.42 15.55
C THR A 83 -8.44 6.33 14.65
N GLY A 84 -9.09 5.17 14.66
CA GLY A 84 -8.80 4.08 13.72
C GLY A 84 -9.86 4.03 12.64
N THR A 85 -9.53 3.47 11.48
CA THR A 85 -10.48 3.23 10.40
C THR A 85 -10.41 1.76 10.00
N ALA A 86 -11.55 1.17 9.66
CA ALA A 86 -11.60 -0.16 9.08
C ALA A 86 -12.59 -0.21 7.92
N TYR A 87 -12.26 -1.01 6.92
CA TYR A 87 -13.07 -1.23 5.73
C TYR A 87 -13.73 -2.63 5.82
N TYR A 88 -15.04 -2.66 5.57
CA TYR A 88 -15.86 -3.85 5.68
C TYR A 88 -16.53 -4.14 4.34
N PRO A 89 -15.87 -4.90 3.48
CA PRO A 89 -16.32 -5.07 2.11
C PRO A 89 -17.59 -5.89 1.95
N LEU A 90 -17.92 -6.73 2.93
CA LEU A 90 -19.08 -7.61 2.87
C LEU A 90 -20.17 -7.14 3.83
N LYS A 91 -21.42 -7.32 3.43
CA LYS A 91 -22.58 -7.19 4.29
C LYS A 91 -22.45 -8.13 5.48
N GLY A 92 -22.62 -7.59 6.68
CA GLY A 92 -22.57 -8.42 7.88
C GLY A 92 -22.60 -7.62 9.16
N ASP A 93 -22.67 -8.37 10.25
CA ASP A 93 -22.50 -7.86 11.60
C ASP A 93 -21.09 -8.24 12.08
N TYR A 94 -20.26 -7.23 12.31
CA TYR A 94 -18.88 -7.38 12.75
C TYR A 94 -18.78 -7.04 14.23
N THR A 95 -18.15 -7.93 15.01
CA THR A 95 -17.91 -7.67 16.43
C THR A 95 -16.56 -6.98 16.57
N VAL A 96 -16.59 -5.69 16.84
CA VAL A 96 -15.39 -4.90 17.09
C VAL A 96 -15.07 -4.94 18.57
N THR A 97 -13.86 -5.33 18.92
CA THR A 97 -13.37 -5.39 20.31
C THR A 97 -12.26 -4.36 20.50
N LEU A 98 -12.41 -3.52 21.53
CA LEU A 98 -11.33 -2.68 22.05
C LEU A 98 -10.79 -3.31 23.33
N THR A 99 -9.50 -3.59 23.33
CA THR A 99 -8.72 -4.04 24.48
C THR A 99 -7.88 -2.88 25.00
N VAL A 100 -8.01 -2.58 26.31
CA VAL A 100 -7.27 -1.53 27.00
C VAL A 100 -6.39 -2.18 28.06
N TYR A 101 -5.09 -1.90 27.99
CA TYR A 101 -4.07 -2.47 28.88
C TYR A 101 -3.65 -1.43 29.90
N GLY A 102 -3.83 -1.73 31.17
CA GLY A 102 -3.39 -0.84 32.26
C GLY A 102 -1.89 -0.86 32.50
N SER A 103 -1.48 -0.22 33.60
CA SER A 103 -0.06 0.05 33.88
C SER A 103 0.69 -1.11 34.55
N SER A 104 -0.03 -2.10 35.07
CA SER A 104 0.53 -3.32 35.62
C SER A 104 0.48 -4.41 34.56
N ASN A 105 1.60 -5.06 34.28
CA ASN A 105 1.70 -6.13 33.27
C ASN A 105 1.10 -7.47 33.78
N THR A 106 -0.03 -7.41 34.50
CA THR A 106 -0.73 -8.57 35.07
C THR A 106 -2.05 -8.82 34.33
N SER A 107 -2.45 -10.08 34.20
CA SER A 107 -3.69 -10.48 33.51
C SER A 107 -4.98 -9.85 34.08
N GLY A 108 -4.94 -9.31 35.30
CA GLY A 108 -6.07 -8.59 35.91
C GLY A 108 -6.21 -7.14 35.45
N ASP A 109 -5.27 -6.66 34.63
CA ASP A 109 -5.15 -5.27 34.20
C ASP A 109 -5.36 -5.11 32.69
N ILE A 110 -6.38 -5.81 32.19
CA ILE A 110 -6.85 -5.71 30.80
C ILE A 110 -8.36 -5.57 30.83
N LYS A 111 -8.90 -4.55 30.18
CA LYS A 111 -10.35 -4.34 30.02
C LYS A 111 -10.74 -4.44 28.56
N ASN A 112 -11.81 -5.18 28.29
CA ASN A 112 -12.35 -5.38 26.95
C ASN A 112 -13.75 -4.79 26.87
N VAL A 113 -14.04 -4.09 25.79
CA VAL A 113 -15.38 -3.65 25.40
C VAL A 113 -15.62 -4.05 23.96
N SER A 114 -16.85 -4.46 23.63
CA SER A 114 -17.18 -4.84 22.26
C SER A 114 -18.47 -4.18 21.82
N LYS A 115 -18.52 -3.76 20.55
CA LYS A 115 -19.70 -3.20 19.90
C LYS A 115 -19.87 -3.85 18.53
N THR A 116 -21.11 -4.01 18.11
CA THR A 116 -21.43 -4.54 16.80
C THR A 116 -21.51 -3.40 15.78
N VAL A 117 -20.79 -3.57 14.67
CA VAL A 117 -20.87 -2.72 13.48
C VAL A 117 -21.65 -3.50 12.42
N SER A 118 -22.75 -2.92 11.93
CA SER A 118 -23.62 -3.54 10.94
C SER A 118 -23.46 -2.85 9.59
N ILE A 119 -23.00 -3.61 8.60
CA ILE A 119 -22.81 -3.14 7.22
C ILE A 119 -24.01 -3.59 6.38
N ALA A 120 -24.67 -2.65 5.72
CA ALA A 120 -25.99 -2.87 5.13
C ALA A 120 -25.96 -3.65 3.81
N ALA A 121 -24.88 -3.52 3.04
CA ALA A 121 -24.70 -4.12 1.72
C ALA A 121 -23.23 -4.50 1.49
N ASP A 122 -23.01 -5.49 0.64
CA ASP A 122 -21.67 -5.75 0.11
C ASP A 122 -21.23 -4.52 -0.66
N ASP A 123 -19.94 -4.19 -0.59
CA ASP A 123 -19.34 -3.25 -1.51
C ASP A 123 -19.41 -3.87 -2.91
N PRO A 124 -20.15 -3.27 -3.86
CA PRO A 124 -20.34 -3.84 -5.20
C PRO A 124 -19.03 -3.96 -5.99
N ASP A 125 -18.00 -3.19 -5.61
CA ASP A 125 -16.69 -3.18 -6.25
C ASP A 125 -15.67 -4.07 -5.51
N TYR A 126 -16.09 -4.71 -4.41
CA TYR A 126 -15.25 -5.65 -3.70
C TYR A 126 -15.28 -7.05 -4.29
N ILE A 127 -14.08 -7.61 -4.51
CA ILE A 127 -13.90 -9.02 -4.83
C ILE A 127 -13.33 -9.75 -3.60
N PRO A 128 -14.06 -10.76 -3.06
CA PRO A 128 -13.64 -11.51 -1.89
C PRO A 128 -12.22 -12.05 -2.00
N VAL A 129 -11.40 -11.63 -1.03
CA VAL A 129 -9.97 -11.91 -0.92
C VAL A 129 -9.62 -13.40 -0.77
N GLU A 130 -10.58 -14.30 -0.47
CA GLU A 130 -10.25 -15.69 -0.07
C GLU A 130 -10.25 -16.75 -1.19
N GLU A 131 -10.91 -16.57 -2.34
CA GLU A 131 -10.76 -17.51 -3.46
C GLU A 131 -9.77 -16.95 -4.48
N GLY A 132 -8.53 -17.46 -4.41
CA GLY A 132 -7.53 -17.26 -5.47
C GLY A 132 -6.53 -16.14 -5.25
N LEU A 133 -6.55 -15.35 -4.17
CA LEU A 133 -5.48 -14.38 -3.90
C LEU A 133 -4.13 -15.13 -3.73
N ILE A 134 -3.18 -14.87 -4.63
CA ILE A 134 -1.86 -15.51 -4.60
C ILE A 134 -0.74 -14.57 -4.16
N TRP A 135 -0.96 -13.25 -4.28
CA TRP A 135 -0.02 -12.24 -3.83
C TRP A 135 -0.72 -10.89 -3.64
N SER A 136 -0.31 -10.14 -2.62
CA SER A 136 -0.67 -8.74 -2.47
C SER A 136 0.40 -7.92 -1.74
N ASP A 137 0.33 -6.61 -1.95
CA ASP A 137 0.94 -5.60 -1.09
C ASP A 137 -0.15 -4.61 -0.68
N GLU A 138 -0.55 -4.67 0.59
CA GLU A 138 -1.59 -3.83 1.19
C GLU A 138 -1.01 -2.55 1.80
N PHE A 139 0.30 -2.33 1.69
CA PHE A 139 0.97 -1.10 2.17
C PHE A 139 0.65 -0.72 3.64
N ASN A 140 0.37 -1.71 4.48
CA ASN A 140 0.07 -1.52 5.92
C ASN A 140 1.33 -1.44 6.80
N GLU A 141 2.48 -1.83 6.25
CA GLU A 141 3.76 -1.80 6.96
C GLU A 141 4.37 -0.40 7.00
N SER A 142 5.16 -0.08 8.02
CA SER A 142 5.78 1.26 8.14
C SER A 142 6.78 1.63 7.03
N THR A 143 7.20 0.67 6.21
CA THR A 143 8.20 0.85 5.16
C THR A 143 7.87 0.00 3.95
N ILE A 144 8.25 0.49 2.76
CA ILE A 144 8.12 -0.24 1.50
C ILE A 144 8.87 -1.59 1.59
N ASN A 145 8.19 -2.67 1.24
CA ASN A 145 8.74 -4.01 1.32
C ASN A 145 9.77 -4.24 0.20
N THR A 146 11.06 -4.19 0.53
CA THR A 146 12.15 -4.39 -0.43
C THR A 146 12.30 -5.84 -0.91
N ASN A 147 11.58 -6.80 -0.33
CA ASN A 147 11.48 -8.15 -0.89
C ASN A 147 10.50 -8.21 -2.07
N TYR A 148 9.62 -7.22 -2.21
CA TYR A 148 8.70 -7.09 -3.35
C TYR A 148 9.21 -6.07 -4.35
N TRP A 149 9.67 -4.91 -3.87
CA TRP A 149 9.96 -3.75 -4.72
C TRP A 149 11.45 -3.43 -4.81
N THR A 150 11.88 -3.02 -6.00
CA THR A 150 13.19 -2.42 -6.31
C THR A 150 12.96 -1.02 -6.85
N PHE A 151 13.72 -0.03 -6.37
CA PHE A 151 13.71 1.31 -6.95
C PHE A 151 14.62 1.37 -8.17
N GLU A 152 14.09 1.83 -9.30
CA GLU A 152 14.91 2.24 -10.43
C GLU A 152 15.35 3.69 -10.24
N VAL A 153 16.63 3.97 -10.52
CA VAL A 153 17.26 5.24 -10.15
C VAL A 153 17.81 5.94 -11.39
N GLY A 154 17.62 7.25 -11.46
CA GLY A 154 18.18 8.11 -12.50
C GLY A 154 17.17 8.53 -13.56
N THR A 155 17.71 8.98 -14.69
CA THR A 155 16.94 9.55 -15.81
C THR A 155 16.69 8.55 -16.94
N GLY A 156 17.18 7.32 -16.79
CA GLY A 156 17.18 6.30 -17.83
C GLY A 156 17.91 6.74 -19.10
N ASP A 157 17.94 5.84 -20.09
CA ASP A 157 18.40 6.18 -21.43
C ASP A 157 17.32 7.01 -22.13
N TRP A 158 17.70 8.18 -22.67
CA TRP A 158 16.81 9.08 -23.42
C TRP A 158 15.54 9.51 -22.65
N GLY A 159 15.64 9.69 -21.32
CA GLY A 159 14.48 10.02 -20.49
C GLY A 159 13.50 8.85 -20.45
N TRP A 160 14.03 7.66 -20.09
CA TRP A 160 13.31 6.38 -20.09
C TRP A 160 12.66 6.01 -21.44
N GLY A 161 13.30 6.41 -22.55
CA GLY A 161 12.79 6.20 -23.91
C GLY A 161 11.72 7.20 -24.36
N ASN A 162 11.25 8.06 -23.46
CA ASN A 162 10.10 8.93 -23.67
C ASN A 162 10.43 10.43 -23.56
N ASN A 163 11.70 10.81 -23.42
CA ASN A 163 12.13 12.20 -23.13
C ASN A 163 11.58 12.74 -21.79
N GLU A 164 11.38 11.87 -20.81
CA GLU A 164 10.94 12.23 -19.47
C GLU A 164 11.98 13.10 -18.73
N LEU A 165 11.50 13.97 -17.82
CA LEU A 165 12.34 15.02 -17.21
C LEU A 165 12.70 14.76 -15.74
N GLN A 166 12.08 13.79 -15.08
CA GLN A 166 12.39 13.46 -13.69
C GLN A 166 13.67 12.63 -13.55
N TYR A 167 14.33 12.80 -12.41
CA TYR A 167 15.28 11.84 -11.86
C TYR A 167 14.53 10.93 -10.87
N TYR A 168 14.44 9.63 -11.14
CA TYR A 168 13.88 8.70 -10.15
C TYR A 168 14.89 8.48 -9.01
N THR A 169 14.43 8.61 -7.77
CA THR A 169 15.28 8.50 -6.58
C THR A 169 15.23 7.11 -5.96
N GLU A 170 16.20 6.81 -5.10
CA GLU A 170 16.28 5.56 -4.34
C GLU A 170 15.39 5.63 -3.08
N GLY A 171 14.09 5.93 -3.27
CA GLY A 171 13.09 5.94 -2.21
C GLY A 171 12.80 7.30 -1.54
N ASP A 172 13.56 8.37 -1.81
CA ASP A 172 13.31 9.71 -1.23
C ASP A 172 11.96 10.34 -1.64
N ASN A 173 11.35 9.78 -2.68
CA ASN A 173 10.09 10.21 -3.26
C ASN A 173 8.96 9.20 -3.03
N ALA A 174 9.15 8.18 -2.20
CA ALA A 174 8.10 7.22 -1.86
C ALA A 174 8.11 6.85 -0.37
N HIS A 175 6.93 6.75 0.23
CA HIS A 175 6.79 6.30 1.61
C HIS A 175 5.42 5.67 1.84
N ILE A 176 5.27 5.01 2.98
CA ILE A 176 3.98 4.49 3.43
C ILE A 176 3.37 5.47 4.42
N GLU A 177 2.12 5.87 4.19
CA GLU A 177 1.35 6.71 5.11
C GLU A 177 -0.13 6.28 5.11
N GLY A 178 -0.67 6.00 6.30
CA GLY A 178 -2.10 5.68 6.45
C GLY A 178 -2.55 4.44 5.68
N GLY A 179 -1.73 3.39 5.65
CA GLY A 179 -2.04 2.14 4.93
C GLY A 179 -1.86 2.21 3.41
N LYS A 180 -1.14 3.22 2.91
CA LYS A 180 -1.02 3.49 1.47
C LYS A 180 0.41 3.79 1.07
N LEU A 181 0.79 3.37 -0.14
CA LEU A 181 1.99 3.84 -0.81
C LEU A 181 1.74 5.23 -1.41
N ILE A 182 2.57 6.19 -1.03
CA ILE A 182 2.54 7.57 -1.54
C ILE A 182 3.79 7.78 -2.40
N ILE A 183 3.61 7.93 -3.72
CA ILE A 183 4.67 8.35 -4.65
C ILE A 183 4.53 9.87 -4.88
N THR A 184 5.60 10.63 -4.65
CA THR A 184 5.60 12.10 -4.75
C THR A 184 6.59 12.60 -5.82
N ALA A 185 6.09 13.32 -6.81
CA ALA A 185 6.92 14.06 -7.77
C ALA A 185 7.17 15.46 -7.20
N LYS A 186 8.43 15.86 -7.15
CA LYS A 186 8.86 17.14 -6.58
C LYS A 186 9.64 17.92 -7.62
N LYS A 187 9.37 19.22 -7.71
CA LYS A 187 10.17 20.15 -8.51
C LYS A 187 11.49 20.45 -7.79
N VAL A 188 12.60 20.39 -8.51
CA VAL A 188 13.94 20.78 -8.05
C VAL A 188 14.22 22.23 -8.45
N ASP A 189 13.89 22.61 -9.68
CA ASP A 189 14.04 23.96 -10.20
C ASP A 189 13.00 24.28 -11.29
N ASP A 190 12.97 25.53 -11.77
CA ASP A 190 12.01 25.98 -12.78
C ASP A 190 12.48 25.77 -14.24
N ASN A 191 13.61 25.07 -14.48
CA ASN A 191 14.22 25.01 -15.81
C ASN A 191 13.46 24.11 -16.81
N THR A 192 12.57 23.23 -16.34
CA THR A 192 11.80 22.28 -17.19
C THR A 192 12.70 21.44 -18.11
N THR A 193 13.81 20.93 -17.57
CA THR A 193 14.78 20.07 -18.27
C THR A 193 14.97 18.75 -17.54
N THR A 194 15.68 17.78 -18.15
CA THR A 194 16.02 16.53 -17.47
C THR A 194 16.75 16.79 -16.16
N GLY A 195 16.21 16.25 -15.05
CA GLY A 195 16.69 16.49 -13.69
C GLY A 195 16.01 17.65 -12.95
N SER A 196 15.14 18.44 -13.60
CA SER A 196 14.38 19.52 -12.95
C SER A 196 13.29 19.01 -12.00
N TYR A 197 13.04 17.70 -11.98
CA TYR A 197 12.08 17.04 -11.09
C TYR A 197 12.69 15.77 -10.49
N THR A 198 12.15 15.35 -9.35
CA THR A 198 12.42 14.03 -8.74
C THR A 198 11.12 13.27 -8.56
N SER A 199 11.17 11.95 -8.65
CA SER A 199 10.00 11.08 -8.45
C SER A 199 10.42 9.66 -8.11
N THR A 200 9.50 8.69 -8.18
CA THR A 200 9.76 7.27 -7.95
C THR A 200 9.33 6.42 -9.14
N ARG A 201 10.12 5.39 -9.46
CA ARG A 201 9.77 4.24 -10.28
C ARG A 201 10.16 2.96 -9.53
N MET A 202 9.18 2.14 -9.18
CA MET A 202 9.35 0.89 -8.43
C MET A 202 8.97 -0.29 -9.30
N ILE A 203 9.77 -1.36 -9.25
CA ILE A 203 9.54 -2.58 -10.02
C ILE A 203 9.55 -3.83 -9.13
N THR A 204 8.82 -4.86 -9.53
CA THR A 204 8.87 -6.19 -8.88
C THR A 204 9.73 -7.21 -9.62
N LYS A 205 10.49 -6.78 -10.63
CA LYS A 205 11.34 -7.66 -11.44
C LYS A 205 12.27 -8.51 -10.58
N ASP A 206 12.38 -9.80 -10.93
CA ASP A 206 13.16 -10.82 -10.22
C ASP A 206 12.68 -11.08 -8.77
N LYS A 207 11.51 -10.55 -8.37
CA LYS A 207 10.92 -10.68 -7.02
C LYS A 207 9.49 -11.23 -7.07
N GLN A 208 8.58 -10.53 -7.75
CA GLN A 208 7.19 -10.91 -7.94
C GLN A 208 6.84 -10.79 -9.42
N GLU A 209 6.54 -11.90 -10.07
CA GLU A 209 6.26 -11.98 -11.50
C GLU A 209 5.08 -12.94 -11.71
N PHE A 210 4.14 -12.55 -12.55
CA PHE A 210 2.86 -13.26 -12.70
C PHE A 210 2.60 -13.58 -14.17
N THR A 211 1.95 -14.71 -14.43
CA THR A 211 1.38 -15.04 -15.74
C THR A 211 -0.09 -15.36 -15.55
N TYR A 212 -0.96 -14.62 -16.23
CA TYR A 212 -2.41 -14.73 -16.08
C TYR A 212 -2.91 -14.37 -14.69
N GLY A 213 -4.23 -14.36 -14.56
CA GLY A 213 -4.93 -14.06 -13.32
C GLY A 213 -5.72 -12.77 -13.43
N LYS A 214 -6.39 -12.48 -12.33
CA LYS A 214 -7.03 -11.20 -12.10
C LYS A 214 -6.05 -10.31 -11.33
N ILE A 215 -5.92 -9.05 -11.72
CA ILE A 215 -5.01 -8.11 -11.09
C ILE A 215 -5.77 -6.83 -10.81
N GLU A 216 -5.65 -6.31 -9.59
CA GLU A 216 -6.35 -5.09 -9.15
C GLU A 216 -5.41 -4.19 -8.37
N ILE A 217 -5.40 -2.92 -8.73
CA ILE A 217 -4.63 -1.88 -8.06
C ILE A 217 -5.58 -0.75 -7.73
N ARG A 218 -5.77 -0.47 -6.43
CA ARG A 218 -6.60 0.64 -5.98
C ARG A 218 -5.74 1.88 -5.78
N ALA A 219 -5.98 2.91 -6.57
CA ALA A 219 -5.15 4.12 -6.56
C ALA A 219 -5.97 5.39 -6.80
N LYS A 220 -5.42 6.52 -6.35
CA LYS A 220 -5.90 7.87 -6.65
C LYS A 220 -4.79 8.64 -7.35
N LEU A 221 -5.14 9.34 -8.42
CA LEU A 221 -4.17 9.95 -9.34
C LEU A 221 -3.83 11.40 -8.95
N PRO A 222 -2.61 11.88 -9.28
CA PRO A 222 -2.27 13.30 -9.20
C PRO A 222 -3.07 14.12 -10.22
N SER A 223 -3.22 15.41 -9.94
CA SER A 223 -3.80 16.37 -10.90
C SER A 223 -2.75 17.33 -11.45
N GLY A 224 -3.05 17.88 -12.63
CA GLY A 224 -2.35 19.04 -13.16
C GLY A 224 -1.33 18.74 -14.25
N ARG A 225 -1.19 19.72 -15.14
CA ARG A 225 -0.45 19.56 -16.39
C ARG A 225 1.03 19.24 -16.18
N GLY A 226 1.47 18.13 -16.78
CA GLY A 226 2.87 17.69 -16.82
C GLY A 226 3.16 16.45 -15.99
N VAL A 227 2.23 15.98 -15.15
CA VAL A 227 2.34 14.67 -14.48
C VAL A 227 1.90 13.55 -15.42
N TRP A 228 2.56 12.39 -15.28
CA TRP A 228 2.24 11.16 -16.00
C TRP A 228 2.41 9.96 -15.07
N PRO A 229 1.43 9.69 -14.18
CA PRO A 229 1.36 8.46 -13.39
C PRO A 229 1.08 7.24 -14.29
N ALA A 230 1.66 6.09 -13.92
CA ALA A 230 1.43 4.83 -14.61
C ALA A 230 1.46 3.63 -13.63
N ILE A 231 0.54 2.69 -13.86
CA ILE A 231 0.47 1.37 -13.26
C ILE A 231 0.49 0.37 -14.40
N TRP A 232 1.57 -0.39 -14.53
CA TRP A 232 1.83 -1.17 -15.73
C TRP A 232 2.72 -2.37 -15.43
N MET A 233 2.90 -3.23 -16.44
CA MET A 233 3.69 -4.44 -16.34
C MET A 233 4.56 -4.63 -17.58
N LEU A 234 5.75 -5.19 -17.38
CA LEU A 234 6.67 -5.57 -18.47
C LEU A 234 6.98 -7.06 -18.42
N GLY A 235 7.18 -7.67 -19.60
CA GLY A 235 7.63 -9.06 -19.69
C GLY A 235 9.00 -9.26 -19.02
N SER A 236 9.09 -10.23 -18.13
CA SER A 236 10.29 -10.51 -17.32
C SER A 236 11.49 -10.92 -18.17
N ASN A 237 11.25 -11.35 -19.41
CA ASN A 237 12.25 -11.67 -20.40
C ASN A 237 12.83 -10.42 -21.14
N ILE A 238 12.51 -9.19 -20.73
CA ILE A 238 12.97 -7.94 -21.36
C ILE A 238 14.49 -7.89 -21.62
N SER A 239 15.32 -8.46 -20.73
CA SER A 239 16.78 -8.52 -20.90
C SER A 239 17.24 -9.41 -22.06
N THR A 240 16.38 -10.30 -22.54
CA THR A 240 16.67 -11.26 -23.63
C THR A 240 15.88 -10.98 -24.90
N ALA A 241 14.62 -10.61 -24.78
CA ALA A 241 13.75 -10.29 -25.92
C ALA A 241 13.86 -8.82 -26.34
N GLY A 242 14.13 -7.92 -25.40
CA GLY A 242 14.03 -6.47 -25.59
C GLY A 242 12.58 -6.00 -25.70
N TRP A 243 12.39 -4.70 -25.52
CA TRP A 243 11.12 -4.05 -25.81
C TRP A 243 10.99 -3.77 -27.33
N PRO A 244 9.81 -3.93 -27.95
CA PRO A 244 8.51 -4.32 -27.38
C PRO A 244 8.24 -5.84 -27.41
N ALA A 245 9.23 -6.66 -27.79
CA ALA A 245 9.05 -8.11 -27.93
C ALA A 245 8.82 -8.85 -26.60
N CYS A 246 9.20 -8.24 -25.47
CA CYS A 246 8.87 -8.76 -24.14
C CYS A 246 7.38 -8.64 -23.79
N GLY A 247 6.64 -7.73 -24.45
CA GLY A 247 5.29 -7.36 -24.04
C GLY A 247 5.29 -6.29 -22.95
N GLU A 248 4.30 -5.41 -23.06
CA GLU A 248 3.96 -4.37 -22.09
C GLU A 248 2.44 -4.36 -21.92
N ILE A 249 1.99 -4.27 -20.67
CA ILE A 249 0.57 -4.19 -20.28
C ILE A 249 0.41 -2.95 -19.41
N ASP A 250 -0.13 -1.89 -19.99
CA ASP A 250 -0.40 -0.64 -19.29
C ASP A 250 -1.82 -0.71 -18.72
N ILE A 251 -1.91 -1.09 -17.43
CA ILE A 251 -3.19 -1.26 -16.75
C ILE A 251 -3.88 0.09 -16.64
N MET A 252 -3.13 1.12 -16.24
CA MET A 252 -3.57 2.50 -16.21
C MET A 252 -2.40 3.43 -16.52
N GLU A 253 -2.60 4.30 -17.51
CA GLU A 253 -1.86 5.54 -17.69
C GLU A 253 -2.80 6.73 -17.64
N TYR A 254 -2.26 7.86 -17.19
CA TYR A 254 -2.97 9.14 -17.18
C TYR A 254 -1.98 10.27 -17.47
N VAL A 255 -2.47 11.35 -18.09
CA VAL A 255 -1.67 12.55 -18.36
C VAL A 255 -2.41 13.77 -17.85
N GLY A 256 -1.81 14.53 -16.94
CA GLY A 256 -2.52 15.62 -16.25
C GLY A 256 -2.89 16.83 -17.10
N TYR A 257 -2.62 16.82 -18.41
CA TYR A 257 -3.17 17.80 -19.34
C TYR A 257 -4.54 17.39 -19.90
N GLU A 258 -4.93 16.14 -19.74
CA GLU A 258 -6.21 15.55 -20.13
C GLU A 258 -6.87 14.99 -18.85
N PRO A 259 -7.42 15.87 -17.99
CA PRO A 259 -8.06 15.44 -16.76
C PRO A 259 -9.25 14.52 -17.06
N ASP A 260 -9.66 13.75 -16.06
CA ASP A 260 -10.80 12.84 -16.14
C ASP A 260 -10.64 11.71 -17.19
N VAL A 261 -9.45 11.44 -17.73
CA VAL A 261 -9.26 10.40 -18.77
C VAL A 261 -8.10 9.48 -18.43
N VAL A 262 -8.42 8.19 -18.28
CA VAL A 262 -7.44 7.12 -18.10
C VAL A 262 -7.31 6.29 -19.37
N HIS A 263 -6.13 5.73 -19.59
CA HIS A 263 -5.77 4.96 -20.77
C HIS A 263 -5.30 3.57 -20.36
N SER A 264 -5.68 2.57 -21.15
CA SER A 264 -5.17 1.20 -21.02
C SER A 264 -4.66 0.73 -22.37
N THR A 265 -3.44 0.21 -22.40
CA THR A 265 -2.73 -0.11 -23.64
C THR A 265 -1.95 -1.42 -23.50
N VAL A 266 -1.76 -2.11 -24.62
CA VAL A 266 -0.73 -3.13 -24.75
C VAL A 266 0.26 -2.75 -25.84
N HIS A 267 1.54 -3.00 -25.59
CA HIS A 267 2.60 -2.88 -26.59
C HIS A 267 3.19 -4.25 -26.93
N THR A 268 3.32 -4.49 -28.22
CA THR A 268 3.82 -5.73 -28.81
C THR A 268 4.70 -5.40 -30.02
N THR A 269 5.28 -6.43 -30.65
CA THR A 269 6.07 -6.23 -31.88
C THR A 269 5.19 -5.77 -33.05
N ASP A 270 3.93 -6.22 -33.10
CA ASP A 270 2.99 -5.82 -34.15
C ASP A 270 2.42 -4.39 -33.95
N GLY A 271 2.52 -3.83 -32.75
CA GLY A 271 2.10 -2.47 -32.43
C GLY A 271 2.65 -1.96 -31.11
N SER A 272 3.44 -0.88 -31.14
CA SER A 272 4.12 -0.28 -29.98
C SER A 272 4.25 1.24 -30.10
N GLY A 273 4.62 1.91 -29.00
CA GLY A 273 4.62 3.38 -28.92
C GLY A 273 3.24 3.93 -29.27
N SER A 274 3.18 4.93 -30.15
CA SER A 274 1.89 5.52 -30.60
C SER A 274 0.98 4.54 -31.38
N ASN A 275 1.45 3.34 -31.70
CA ASN A 275 0.67 2.29 -32.38
C ASN A 275 0.38 1.08 -31.47
N GLY A 276 0.49 1.24 -30.15
CA GLY A 276 -0.02 0.25 -29.19
C GLY A 276 -1.52 0.00 -29.39
N SER A 277 -2.00 -1.17 -28.97
CA SER A 277 -3.43 -1.45 -28.95
C SER A 277 -3.99 -1.00 -27.62
N GLY A 278 -4.77 0.06 -27.60
CA GLY A 278 -5.34 0.60 -26.38
C GLY A 278 -6.64 1.34 -26.61
N SER A 279 -7.23 1.80 -25.52
CA SER A 279 -8.41 2.65 -25.49
C SER A 279 -8.35 3.53 -24.24
N SER A 280 -9.26 4.50 -24.18
CA SER A 280 -9.41 5.37 -23.03
C SER A 280 -10.83 5.34 -22.46
N MET A 281 -10.95 5.78 -21.22
CA MET A 281 -12.21 5.92 -20.51
C MET A 281 -12.26 7.27 -19.81
N VAL A 282 -13.42 7.92 -19.87
CA VAL A 282 -13.70 9.10 -19.03
C VAL A 282 -14.02 8.62 -17.62
N LEU A 283 -13.30 9.17 -16.64
CA LEU A 283 -13.38 8.89 -15.21
C LEU A 283 -13.30 10.22 -14.46
N GLU A 284 -14.44 10.89 -14.27
CA GLU A 284 -14.55 12.27 -13.75
C GLU A 284 -14.01 12.50 -12.32
N THR A 285 -13.67 11.44 -11.60
CA THR A 285 -13.21 11.47 -10.21
C THR A 285 -11.81 10.88 -10.04
N ALA A 286 -11.07 10.67 -11.14
CA ALA A 286 -9.77 10.00 -11.13
C ALA A 286 -8.75 10.69 -10.20
N GLU A 287 -8.84 12.01 -10.06
CA GLU A 287 -7.96 12.84 -9.25
C GLU A 287 -8.46 13.01 -7.79
N GLU A 288 -9.77 12.88 -7.56
CA GLU A 288 -10.41 13.12 -6.26
C GLU A 288 -10.62 11.84 -5.44
N GLU A 289 -10.91 10.72 -6.09
CA GLU A 289 -11.33 9.47 -5.47
C GLU A 289 -10.36 8.32 -5.79
N PHE A 290 -10.40 7.29 -4.95
CA PHE A 290 -9.68 6.05 -5.22
C PHE A 290 -10.52 5.18 -6.14
N HIS A 291 -9.90 4.71 -7.22
CA HIS A 291 -10.49 3.80 -8.18
C HIS A 291 -9.71 2.49 -8.24
N VAL A 292 -10.38 1.41 -8.62
CA VAL A 292 -9.72 0.11 -8.86
C VAL A 292 -9.37 -0.01 -10.33
N TYR A 293 -8.09 0.01 -10.67
CA TYR A 293 -7.61 -0.28 -12.02
C TYR A 293 -7.27 -1.76 -12.12
N GLY A 294 -7.95 -2.47 -13.02
CA GLY A 294 -7.83 -3.93 -13.04
C GLY A 294 -7.72 -4.54 -14.43
N ILE A 295 -7.19 -5.76 -14.45
CA ILE A 295 -7.20 -6.63 -15.63
C ILE A 295 -7.66 -8.04 -15.27
N ASN A 296 -8.43 -8.64 -16.16
CA ASN A 296 -8.58 -10.09 -16.24
C ASN A 296 -7.69 -10.59 -17.39
N TRP A 297 -6.59 -11.24 -17.04
CA TRP A 297 -5.59 -11.75 -17.98
C TRP A 297 -5.66 -13.27 -18.06
N SER A 298 -6.01 -13.78 -19.23
CA SER A 298 -6.11 -15.22 -19.51
C SER A 298 -5.19 -15.62 -20.67
N GLU A 299 -5.17 -16.91 -21.00
CA GLU A 299 -4.52 -17.40 -22.21
C GLU A 299 -5.15 -16.84 -23.51
N ASP A 300 -6.39 -16.35 -23.42
CA ASP A 300 -7.18 -15.94 -24.58
C ASP A 300 -7.21 -14.44 -24.81
N GLU A 301 -7.33 -13.66 -23.75
CA GLU A 301 -7.48 -12.22 -23.81
C GLU A 301 -7.03 -11.52 -22.51
N ILE A 302 -6.79 -10.22 -22.62
CA ILE A 302 -6.60 -9.30 -21.49
C ILE A 302 -7.78 -8.31 -21.55
N VAL A 303 -8.60 -8.29 -20.51
CA VAL A 303 -9.72 -7.34 -20.37
C VAL A 303 -9.36 -6.34 -19.28
N PHE A 304 -9.26 -5.07 -19.65
CA PHE A 304 -8.97 -3.94 -18.78
C PHE A 304 -10.26 -3.29 -18.30
N TYR A 305 -10.33 -2.91 -17.03
CA TYR A 305 -11.51 -2.29 -16.45
C TYR A 305 -11.16 -1.32 -15.33
N VAL A 306 -12.13 -0.47 -14.98
CA VAL A 306 -12.05 0.46 -13.84
C VAL A 306 -13.23 0.23 -12.90
N ASP A 307 -12.97 0.13 -11.60
CA ASP A 307 -13.87 -0.11 -10.47
C ASP A 307 -14.55 -1.48 -10.49
N SER A 308 -15.27 -1.79 -11.57
CA SER A 308 -15.97 -3.06 -11.75
C SER A 308 -15.51 -3.75 -13.04
N PRO A 309 -15.36 -5.09 -13.06
CA PRO A 309 -15.07 -5.86 -14.28
C PRO A 309 -16.04 -5.66 -15.45
N GLU A 310 -17.22 -5.09 -15.18
CA GLU A 310 -18.22 -4.76 -16.19
C GLU A 310 -17.91 -3.44 -16.91
N ASN A 311 -17.12 -2.56 -16.30
CA ASN A 311 -16.73 -1.25 -16.82
C ASN A 311 -15.42 -1.36 -17.62
N ILE A 312 -15.53 -1.98 -18.79
CA ILE A 312 -14.39 -2.32 -19.65
C ILE A 312 -13.82 -1.06 -20.33
N VAL A 313 -12.52 -0.83 -20.17
CA VAL A 313 -11.75 0.19 -20.90
C VAL A 313 -11.28 -0.36 -22.25
N HIS A 314 -10.67 -1.54 -22.25
CA HIS A 314 -10.07 -2.17 -23.41
C HIS A 314 -10.12 -3.70 -23.32
N THR A 315 -10.17 -4.36 -24.47
CA THR A 315 -10.00 -5.81 -24.56
C THR A 315 -9.00 -6.13 -25.66
N TYR A 316 -7.96 -6.87 -25.32
CA TYR A 316 -6.94 -7.32 -26.25
C TYR A 316 -6.93 -8.85 -26.33
N GLY A 317 -7.28 -9.39 -27.50
CA GLY A 317 -7.37 -10.83 -27.75
C GLY A 317 -7.31 -11.14 -29.25
N PRO A 318 -6.13 -11.18 -29.87
CA PRO A 318 -6.01 -11.49 -31.28
C PRO A 318 -6.50 -12.92 -31.56
N ALA A 319 -7.30 -13.07 -32.61
CA ALA A 319 -7.89 -14.37 -32.99
C ALA A 319 -6.83 -15.43 -33.35
N ILE A 320 -5.65 -15.00 -33.84
CA ILE A 320 -4.49 -15.85 -34.07
C ILE A 320 -3.32 -15.26 -33.28
N LYS A 321 -2.89 -15.99 -32.25
CA LYS A 321 -1.78 -15.61 -31.38
C LYS A 321 -0.45 -16.05 -31.98
N THR A 322 0.51 -15.13 -31.99
CA THR A 322 1.88 -15.31 -32.45
C THR A 322 2.83 -14.64 -31.45
N ALA A 323 4.13 -14.93 -31.54
CA ALA A 323 5.11 -14.27 -30.68
C ALA A 323 5.15 -12.73 -30.85
N ASN A 324 4.69 -12.20 -32.00
CA ASN A 324 4.74 -10.76 -32.26
C ASN A 324 3.56 -9.98 -31.70
N ASN A 325 2.38 -10.63 -31.56
CA ASN A 325 1.14 -10.00 -31.10
C ASN A 325 0.60 -10.59 -29.79
N TRP A 326 1.22 -11.63 -29.25
CA TRP A 326 0.84 -12.21 -27.97
C TRP A 326 2.07 -12.63 -27.16
N PRO A 327 2.91 -11.68 -26.72
CA PRO A 327 3.98 -11.96 -25.77
C PRO A 327 3.47 -12.21 -24.33
N PHE A 328 2.15 -12.15 -24.11
CA PHE A 328 1.45 -12.25 -22.83
C PHE A 328 1.20 -13.70 -22.38
N ASP A 329 2.01 -14.64 -22.85
CA ASP A 329 2.07 -16.05 -22.43
C ASP A 329 3.27 -16.34 -21.51
N LYS A 330 3.87 -15.29 -20.93
CA LYS A 330 5.09 -15.34 -20.11
C LYS A 330 4.93 -14.45 -18.87
N PRO A 331 5.78 -14.66 -17.83
CA PRO A 331 5.74 -13.84 -16.62
C PRO A 331 5.98 -12.36 -16.88
N HIS A 332 5.16 -11.51 -16.28
CA HIS A 332 5.31 -10.06 -16.26
C HIS A 332 5.51 -9.57 -14.82
N PHE A 333 6.32 -8.53 -14.64
CA PHE A 333 6.54 -7.86 -13.36
C PHE A 333 5.86 -6.48 -13.35
N PHE A 334 5.46 -6.01 -12.18
CA PHE A 334 4.83 -4.71 -12.01
C PHE A 334 5.83 -3.56 -12.07
N ILE A 335 5.34 -2.41 -12.54
CA ILE A 335 6.00 -1.12 -12.49
C ILE A 335 4.98 -0.09 -12.01
N LEU A 336 5.35 0.64 -10.96
CA LEU A 336 4.59 1.75 -10.42
C LEU A 336 5.46 3.00 -10.50
N ASN A 337 5.03 4.02 -11.23
CA ASN A 337 5.79 5.26 -11.31
C ASN A 337 4.93 6.50 -11.51
N MET A 338 5.57 7.65 -11.29
CA MET A 338 5.03 8.95 -11.67
C MET A 338 6.08 9.75 -12.44
N ALA A 339 5.96 9.74 -13.77
CA ALA A 339 6.82 10.55 -14.64
C ALA A 339 6.39 12.02 -14.63
N VAL A 340 7.30 12.90 -15.06
CA VAL A 340 7.06 14.32 -15.28
C VAL A 340 7.57 14.73 -16.65
N GLY A 341 6.70 15.33 -17.45
CA GLY A 341 6.99 15.68 -18.83
C GLY A 341 6.95 14.48 -19.77
N GLY A 342 7.98 14.33 -20.60
CA GLY A 342 7.97 13.33 -21.66
C GLY A 342 7.24 13.78 -22.92
N THR A 343 7.37 12.98 -23.96
CA THR A 343 6.80 13.23 -25.29
C THR A 343 5.28 13.27 -25.22
N TRP A 344 4.68 12.44 -24.36
CA TRP A 344 3.24 12.40 -24.13
C TRP A 344 2.83 13.24 -22.92
N GLY A 345 3.24 12.88 -21.69
CA GLY A 345 2.85 13.61 -20.46
C GLY A 345 3.16 15.12 -20.46
N GLY A 346 4.18 15.55 -21.21
CA GLY A 346 4.58 16.95 -21.39
C GLY A 346 4.09 17.61 -22.68
N ALA A 347 3.22 16.96 -23.46
CA ALA A 347 2.81 17.42 -24.80
C ALA A 347 2.16 18.81 -24.79
N GLN A 348 1.51 19.20 -23.68
CA GLN A 348 0.93 20.54 -23.49
C GLN A 348 1.77 21.45 -22.57
N GLY A 349 3.02 21.08 -22.28
CA GLY A 349 3.90 21.73 -21.32
C GLY A 349 3.75 21.19 -19.90
N ILE A 350 4.45 21.81 -18.96
CA ILE A 350 4.44 21.46 -17.54
C ILE A 350 4.10 22.72 -16.73
N ASP A 351 3.17 22.61 -15.78
CA ASP A 351 2.90 23.68 -14.83
C ASP A 351 3.74 23.51 -13.56
N ASN A 352 4.80 24.29 -13.42
CA ASN A 352 5.69 24.22 -12.26
C ASN A 352 5.04 24.60 -10.92
N SER A 353 3.84 25.18 -10.92
CA SER A 353 3.15 25.61 -9.70
C SER A 353 2.37 24.49 -9.02
N ILE A 354 2.10 23.38 -9.71
CA ILE A 354 1.33 22.25 -9.14
C ILE A 354 2.18 21.38 -8.22
N PHE A 355 3.50 21.40 -8.34
CA PHE A 355 4.39 20.51 -7.59
C PHE A 355 4.57 20.96 -6.14
N PRO A 356 4.60 20.03 -5.17
CA PRO A 356 4.61 18.58 -5.34
C PRO A 356 3.24 17.98 -5.70
N GLN A 357 3.25 16.87 -6.43
CA GLN A 357 2.06 16.07 -6.76
C GLN A 357 2.24 14.63 -6.29
N THR A 358 1.15 13.94 -5.99
CA THR A 358 1.16 12.60 -5.39
C THR A 358 0.25 11.64 -6.13
N MET A 359 0.75 10.42 -6.36
CA MET A 359 -0.06 9.25 -6.66
C MET A 359 -0.15 8.42 -5.38
N GLU A 360 -1.38 8.08 -4.96
CA GLU A 360 -1.64 7.29 -3.76
C GLU A 360 -2.13 5.90 -4.17
N ILE A 361 -1.59 4.85 -3.58
CA ILE A 361 -1.95 3.46 -3.88
C ILE A 361 -2.28 2.75 -2.58
N ASP A 362 -3.49 2.22 -2.51
CA ASP A 362 -4.03 1.51 -1.35
C ASP A 362 -3.59 0.05 -1.32
N TYR A 363 -3.68 -0.65 -2.45
CA TYR A 363 -3.17 -2.01 -2.57
C TYR A 363 -2.80 -2.38 -4.00
N VAL A 364 -1.99 -3.44 -4.12
CA VAL A 364 -1.84 -4.23 -5.34
C VAL A 364 -2.22 -5.66 -4.99
N ARG A 365 -3.16 -6.27 -5.72
CA ARG A 365 -3.63 -7.65 -5.49
C ARG A 365 -3.61 -8.46 -6.78
N VAL A 366 -3.22 -9.72 -6.66
CA VAL A 366 -3.17 -10.69 -7.77
C VAL A 366 -3.88 -11.97 -7.36
N TYR A 367 -4.82 -12.39 -8.20
CA TYR A 367 -5.65 -13.58 -8.00
C TYR A 367 -5.51 -14.57 -9.16
N GLN A 368 -5.61 -15.88 -8.89
CA GLN A 368 -5.55 -16.96 -9.88
C GLN A 368 -6.46 -18.14 -9.56
#